data_AF-A0A6I1G056-F1
#
_entry.id   AF-A0A6I1G056-F1
#
_cell.length_a   1.000
_cell.length_b   1.000
_cell.length_c   1.000
_cell.angle_alpha   90.00
_cell.angle_beta   90.00
_cell.angle_gamma   90.00
#
_symmetry.space_group_name_H-M   'P 1'
#
loop_
_entity.id
_entity.type
_entity.pdbx_description
1 polymer ?
#
loop_
_entity_poly.entity_id
_entity_poly.type
_entity_poly.pdbx_seq_one_letter_code
_entity_poly.pdbx_strand_id
1 'polypeptide(L)'
;MKTMTRNILVVVSAASLVGLAATAQAVGTAQTTTPAPAVATAAALDPGLAEQLRFTREEERMARDLYAALAIEHDGARPMSRITTSEQRHFDQVGLLLERYGVADPSDGLEAGSYAFPELQSLYDRWLSEGSGSLDAAFQVGIELEERDIADLEAMIEETDQADVRTVLERLLAGSQHHLTTYTMASEGGLPDGTGDGMRYRPGRHNGPMQNGPWGNVGQGGGTGRGPGNGQMLRQSPSDEDGIRPWGPGPSAGLSDCWLRDQLENDDTSE
;
A
#
# COMPACT_ATOMS: atom_id res chain seq x y z
N MET A 1 -34.62 18.41 41.83
CA MET A 1 -34.01 19.67 42.33
C MET A 1 -33.87 19.57 43.84
N LYS A 2 -32.65 19.46 44.37
CA LYS A 2 -32.39 19.49 45.82
C LYS A 2 -31.31 20.54 46.07
N THR A 3 -31.74 21.72 46.49
CA THR A 3 -30.92 22.72 47.17
C THR A 3 -31.15 22.56 48.67
N MET A 4 -30.08 22.56 49.46
CA MET A 4 -29.89 23.48 50.60
C MET A 4 -28.68 23.08 51.45
N THR A 5 -27.64 23.90 51.29
CA THR A 5 -26.70 24.47 52.26
C THR A 5 -27.09 24.35 53.74
N ARG A 6 -26.09 24.12 54.62
CA ARG A 6 -25.85 24.92 55.85
C ARG A 6 -24.55 24.54 56.60
N ASN A 7 -23.69 25.56 56.74
CA ASN A 7 -22.87 26.01 57.87
C ASN A 7 -22.41 25.02 58.96
N ILE A 8 -21.14 25.14 59.39
CA ILE A 8 -20.75 25.65 60.73
C ILE A 8 -19.26 26.04 60.74
N LEU A 9 -19.00 27.15 61.44
CA LEU A 9 -17.75 27.87 61.65
C LEU A 9 -17.34 27.72 63.15
N VAL A 10 -16.05 27.99 63.44
CA VAL A 10 -15.40 28.29 64.76
C VAL A 10 -15.17 27.06 65.68
N VAL A 11 -14.07 26.84 66.44
CA VAL A 11 -13.09 27.69 67.13
C VAL A 11 -11.76 26.92 67.41
N VAL A 12 -10.64 27.62 67.19
CA VAL A 12 -9.34 27.70 67.92
C VAL A 12 -8.91 26.55 68.86
N SER A 13 -7.68 26.09 68.66
CA SER A 13 -6.77 25.73 69.77
C SER A 13 -5.32 26.03 69.34
N ALA A 14 -4.71 26.99 70.03
CA ALA A 14 -3.30 27.35 69.91
C ALA A 14 -2.44 26.32 70.67
N ALA A 15 -1.33 25.90 70.06
CA ALA A 15 -0.21 25.30 70.78
C ALA A 15 1.09 25.69 70.07
N SER A 16 1.76 26.69 70.64
CA SER A 16 3.12 27.07 70.28
C SER A 16 4.10 25.99 70.76
N LEU A 17 4.92 25.46 69.87
CA LEU A 17 6.15 24.76 70.21
C LEU A 17 7.28 25.29 69.32
N VAL A 18 8.19 26.00 69.99
CA VAL A 18 9.51 26.42 69.51
C VAL A 18 10.36 25.16 69.30
N GLY A 19 11.07 25.06 68.18
CA GLY A 19 12.02 23.96 67.97
C GLY A 19 12.81 24.04 66.66
N LEU A 20 14.03 24.57 66.77
CA LEU A 20 15.21 24.33 65.93
C LEU A 20 15.14 24.69 64.43
N ALA A 21 15.71 25.85 64.10
CA ALA A 21 16.14 26.19 62.75
C ALA A 21 17.34 25.31 62.34
N ALA A 22 17.10 24.30 61.52
CA ALA A 22 18.11 23.66 60.70
C ALA A 22 18.11 24.34 59.33
N THR A 23 19.09 25.21 59.06
CA THR A 23 19.32 25.73 57.71
C THR A 23 19.95 24.62 56.87
N ALA A 24 19.12 23.80 56.23
CA ALA A 24 19.57 22.97 55.12
C ALA A 24 19.84 23.88 53.92
N GLN A 25 21.11 24.09 53.60
CA GLN A 25 21.48 24.67 52.32
C GLN A 25 21.14 23.64 51.24
N ALA A 26 20.03 23.86 50.54
CA ALA A 26 19.78 23.17 49.28
C ALA A 26 20.79 23.70 48.26
N VAL A 27 21.81 22.90 47.96
CA VAL A 27 22.63 23.11 46.76
C VAL A 27 21.70 22.90 45.58
N GLY A 28 21.19 24.00 45.02
CA GLY A 28 20.42 23.98 43.79
C GLY A 28 21.34 23.53 42.66
N THR A 29 21.27 22.25 42.33
CA THR A 29 21.73 21.80 41.02
C THR A 29 20.78 22.43 40.01
N ALA A 30 21.26 23.44 39.29
CA ALA A 30 20.58 23.95 38.12
C ALA A 30 20.49 22.78 37.12
N GLN A 31 19.38 22.06 37.14
CA GLN A 31 19.01 21.16 36.06
C GLN A 31 18.76 22.05 34.86
N THR A 32 19.76 22.16 33.99
CA THR A 32 19.55 22.55 32.60
C THR A 32 18.58 21.52 32.02
N THR A 33 17.29 21.79 32.10
CA THR A 33 16.29 21.13 31.28
C THR A 33 16.61 21.52 29.86
N THR A 34 17.36 20.67 29.16
CA THR A 34 17.45 20.70 27.70
C THR A 34 16.01 20.73 27.20
N PRO A 35 15.57 21.79 26.48
CA PRO A 35 14.26 21.77 25.87
C PRO A 35 14.21 20.53 24.98
N ALA A 36 13.16 19.72 25.14
CA ALA A 36 12.85 18.70 24.14
C ALA A 36 12.86 19.39 22.77
N PRO A 37 13.42 18.76 21.72
CA PRO A 37 13.43 19.37 20.39
C PRO A 37 11.98 19.72 20.08
N ALA A 38 11.72 21.02 19.88
CA ALA A 38 10.43 21.46 19.37
C ALA A 38 10.28 20.74 18.04
N VAL A 39 9.30 19.84 17.93
CA VAL A 39 8.88 19.30 16.65
C VAL A 39 8.55 20.52 15.82
N ALA A 40 9.37 20.79 14.81
CA ALA A 40 9.10 21.89 13.89
C ALA A 40 7.71 21.61 13.33
N THR A 41 6.74 22.43 13.70
CA THR A 41 5.41 22.38 13.10
C THR A 41 5.65 22.55 11.61
N ALA A 42 5.37 21.52 10.82
CA ALA A 42 5.46 21.61 9.38
C ALA A 42 4.69 22.86 8.95
N ALA A 43 5.25 23.64 8.03
CA ALA A 43 4.51 24.76 7.46
C ALA A 43 3.16 24.24 6.95
N ALA A 44 2.08 24.95 7.23
CA ALA A 44 0.76 24.53 6.80
C ALA A 44 0.75 24.34 5.27
N LEU A 45 0.20 23.22 4.82
CA LEU A 45 0.00 22.95 3.40
C LEU A 45 -0.90 24.02 2.79
N ASP A 46 -0.67 24.33 1.51
CA ASP A 46 -1.65 25.03 0.70
C ASP A 46 -2.98 24.24 0.73
N PRO A 47 -4.14 24.89 0.92
CA PRO A 47 -5.43 24.19 0.99
C PRO A 47 -5.78 23.38 -0.26
N GLY A 48 -5.36 23.84 -1.45
CA GLY A 48 -5.52 23.12 -2.70
C GLY A 48 -4.67 21.85 -2.71
N LEU A 49 -3.39 21.95 -2.36
CA LEU A 49 -2.52 20.79 -2.25
C LEU A 49 -3.01 19.79 -1.17
N ALA A 50 -3.55 20.29 -0.06
CA ALA A 50 -4.15 19.43 0.96
C ALA A 50 -5.36 18.65 0.41
N GLU A 51 -6.21 19.27 -0.42
CA GLU A 51 -7.33 18.58 -1.05
C GLU A 51 -6.86 17.58 -2.11
N GLN A 52 -5.85 17.92 -2.91
CA GLN A 52 -5.24 17.00 -3.87
C GLN A 52 -4.68 15.76 -3.17
N LEU A 53 -3.94 15.93 -2.06
CA LEU A 53 -3.43 14.79 -1.28
C LEU A 53 -4.54 13.92 -0.67
N ARG A 54 -5.67 14.52 -0.27
CA ARG A 54 -6.85 13.74 0.16
C ARG A 54 -7.42 12.95 -1.00
N PHE A 55 -7.50 13.54 -2.19
CA PHE A 55 -7.97 12.85 -3.39
C PHE A 55 -7.05 11.68 -3.75
N THR A 56 -5.73 11.91 -3.86
CA THR A 56 -4.73 10.87 -4.12
C THR A 56 -4.81 9.74 -3.08
N ARG A 57 -4.97 10.08 -1.79
CA ARG A 57 -5.15 9.07 -0.73
C ARG A 57 -6.33 8.13 -1.01
N GLU A 58 -7.48 8.69 -1.38
CA GLU A 58 -8.68 7.90 -1.62
C GLU A 58 -8.60 7.14 -2.96
N GLU A 59 -7.92 7.71 -3.96
CA GLU A 59 -7.68 7.10 -5.27
C GLU A 59 -6.80 5.85 -5.17
N GLU A 60 -5.68 5.93 -4.44
CA GLU A 60 -4.81 4.77 -4.17
C GLU A 60 -5.55 3.65 -3.44
N ARG A 61 -6.45 4.02 -2.52
CA ARG A 61 -7.34 3.04 -1.86
C ARG A 61 -8.28 2.39 -2.86
N MET A 62 -8.88 3.19 -3.73
CA MET A 62 -9.82 2.74 -4.75
C MET A 62 -9.13 1.81 -5.75
N ALA A 63 -7.93 2.15 -6.23
CA ALA A 63 -7.12 1.31 -7.11
C ALA A 63 -6.81 -0.04 -6.46
N ARG A 64 -6.31 -0.03 -5.21
CA ARG A 64 -6.07 -1.25 -4.42
C ARG A 64 -7.31 -2.14 -4.34
N ASP A 65 -8.45 -1.55 -3.97
CA ASP A 65 -9.70 -2.28 -3.73
C ASP A 65 -10.29 -2.81 -5.06
N LEU A 66 -10.18 -2.05 -6.15
CA LEU A 66 -10.59 -2.46 -7.49
C LEU A 66 -9.74 -3.63 -8.00
N TYR A 67 -8.41 -3.54 -7.90
CA TYR A 67 -7.50 -4.60 -8.32
C TYR A 67 -7.67 -5.87 -7.49
N ALA A 68 -7.94 -5.73 -6.19
CA ALA A 68 -8.28 -6.88 -5.35
C ALA A 68 -9.58 -7.56 -5.81
N ALA A 69 -10.62 -6.79 -6.12
CA ALA A 69 -11.90 -7.32 -6.60
C ALA A 69 -11.76 -7.99 -7.98
N LEU A 70 -11.08 -7.35 -8.93
CA LEU A 70 -10.84 -7.91 -10.26
C LEU A 70 -9.91 -9.13 -10.23
N ALA A 71 -8.93 -9.16 -9.32
CA ALA A 71 -8.13 -10.36 -9.11
C ALA A 71 -9.01 -11.53 -8.64
N ILE A 72 -9.94 -11.30 -7.70
CA ILE A 72 -10.85 -12.34 -7.22
C ILE A 72 -11.78 -12.83 -8.34
N GLU A 73 -12.33 -11.91 -9.13
CA GLU A 73 -13.22 -12.24 -10.25
C GLU A 73 -12.51 -13.10 -11.31
N HIS A 74 -11.22 -12.86 -11.54
CA HIS A 74 -10.42 -13.53 -12.57
C HIS A 74 -9.39 -14.51 -12.00
N ASP A 75 -9.82 -15.39 -11.09
CA ASP A 75 -9.05 -16.53 -10.56
C ASP A 75 -7.64 -16.18 -10.01
N GLY A 76 -7.52 -15.00 -9.39
CA GLY A 76 -6.27 -14.50 -8.83
C GLY A 76 -5.28 -13.99 -9.87
N ALA A 77 -5.76 -13.40 -10.98
CA ALA A 77 -4.93 -12.82 -12.03
C ALA A 77 -3.68 -12.12 -11.48
N ARG A 78 -2.50 -12.65 -11.84
CA ARG A 78 -1.23 -12.29 -11.18
C ARG A 78 -0.84 -10.81 -11.29
N PRO A 79 -1.06 -10.11 -12.42
CA PRO A 79 -0.82 -8.67 -12.49
C PRO A 79 -1.58 -7.92 -11.40
N MET A 80 -2.90 -8.10 -11.36
CA MET A 80 -3.81 -7.45 -10.41
C MET A 80 -3.42 -7.76 -8.96
N SER A 81 -3.27 -9.04 -8.61
CA SER A 81 -3.01 -9.45 -7.22
C SER A 81 -1.63 -9.02 -6.68
N ARG A 82 -0.65 -8.77 -7.54
CA ARG A 82 0.66 -8.24 -7.13
C ARG A 82 0.64 -6.73 -6.93
N ILE A 83 -0.07 -6.02 -7.82
CA ILE A 83 -0.12 -4.56 -7.83
C ILE A 83 -0.84 -4.02 -6.60
N THR A 84 -1.84 -4.74 -6.04
CA THR A 84 -2.49 -4.35 -4.76
C THR A 84 -1.51 -4.10 -3.61
N THR A 85 -0.36 -4.80 -3.57
CA THR A 85 0.66 -4.59 -2.54
C THR A 85 1.46 -3.30 -2.78
N SER A 86 1.55 -2.84 -4.03
CA SER A 86 2.12 -1.53 -4.38
C SER A 86 1.16 -0.42 -3.97
N GLU A 87 -0.13 -0.53 -4.32
CA GLU A 87 -1.12 0.50 -3.97
C GLU A 87 -1.30 0.65 -2.47
N GLN A 88 -1.19 -0.44 -1.72
CA GLN A 88 -1.16 -0.32 -0.26
C GLN A 88 0.01 0.55 0.22
N ARG A 89 1.19 0.46 -0.40
CA ARG A 89 2.34 1.29 -0.03
C ARG A 89 2.16 2.73 -0.47
N HIS A 90 1.59 2.97 -1.65
CA HIS A 90 1.27 4.32 -2.12
C HIS A 90 0.27 4.97 -1.16
N PHE A 91 -0.84 4.29 -0.88
CA PHE A 91 -1.83 4.66 0.11
C PHE A 91 -1.12 5.05 1.42
N ASP A 92 -0.35 4.15 2.02
CA ASP A 92 0.36 4.39 3.28
C ASP A 92 1.31 5.61 3.22
N GLN A 93 2.02 5.81 2.11
CA GLN A 93 2.91 6.97 1.94
C GLN A 93 2.15 8.30 1.90
N VAL A 94 1.01 8.36 1.23
CA VAL A 94 0.15 9.57 1.25
C VAL A 94 -0.44 9.77 2.64
N GLY A 95 -0.85 8.70 3.33
CA GLY A 95 -1.34 8.76 4.71
C GLY A 95 -0.33 9.39 5.68
N LEU A 96 0.96 9.07 5.53
CA LEU A 96 2.04 9.70 6.31
C LEU A 96 2.18 11.20 6.04
N LEU A 97 1.88 11.67 4.82
CA LEU A 97 1.82 13.10 4.52
C LEU A 97 0.61 13.75 5.20
N LEU A 98 -0.57 13.13 5.11
CA LEU A 98 -1.79 13.65 5.74
C LEU A 98 -1.60 13.80 7.25
N GLU A 99 -1.06 12.79 7.93
CA GLU A 99 -0.74 12.86 9.36
C GLU A 99 0.27 13.97 9.66
N ARG A 100 1.36 14.06 8.89
CA ARG A 100 2.44 15.05 9.08
C ARG A 100 1.92 16.48 9.04
N TYR A 101 0.98 16.77 8.15
CA TYR A 101 0.42 18.11 7.97
C TYR A 101 -0.89 18.33 8.73
N GLY A 102 -1.37 17.34 9.48
CA GLY A 102 -2.62 17.44 10.24
C GLY A 102 -3.86 17.55 9.35
N VAL A 103 -3.82 16.95 8.16
CA VAL A 103 -4.95 16.87 7.22
C VAL A 103 -5.77 15.63 7.57
N ALA A 104 -7.10 15.78 7.61
CA ALA A 104 -7.99 14.65 7.90
C ALA A 104 -7.97 13.62 6.77
N ASP A 105 -7.81 12.33 7.12
CA ASP A 105 -7.84 11.23 6.18
C ASP A 105 -9.28 11.01 5.67
N PRO A 106 -9.56 11.17 4.36
CA PRO A 106 -10.90 10.91 3.81
C PRO A 106 -11.33 9.44 3.92
N SER A 107 -10.37 8.52 4.09
CA SER A 107 -10.64 7.08 4.16
C SER A 107 -11.09 6.59 5.54
N ASP A 108 -10.94 7.42 6.58
CA ASP A 108 -11.17 7.00 7.95
C ASP A 108 -12.62 6.56 8.18
N GLY A 109 -12.78 5.30 8.60
CA GLY A 109 -14.09 4.71 8.93
C GLY A 109 -14.92 4.30 7.72
N LEU A 110 -14.36 4.32 6.51
CA LEU A 110 -15.01 3.81 5.31
C LEU A 110 -14.57 2.37 5.00
N GLU A 111 -15.53 1.57 4.55
CA GLU A 111 -15.29 0.20 4.10
C GLU A 111 -14.73 0.17 2.66
N ALA A 112 -14.14 -0.95 2.26
CA ALA A 112 -13.71 -1.15 0.87
C ALA A 112 -14.90 -1.05 -0.10
N GLY A 113 -14.69 -0.39 -1.25
CA GLY A 113 -15.76 -0.12 -2.22
C GLY A 113 -16.69 1.07 -1.89
N SER A 114 -16.42 1.81 -0.81
CA SER A 114 -17.16 3.02 -0.42
C SER A 114 -16.22 4.21 -0.27
N TYR A 115 -16.26 5.19 -1.17
CA TYR A 115 -15.26 6.28 -1.22
C TYR A 115 -15.82 7.64 -0.84
N ALA A 116 -15.00 8.46 -0.19
CA ALA A 116 -15.39 9.80 0.24
C ALA A 116 -15.70 10.76 -0.92
N PHE A 117 -15.05 10.55 -2.07
CA PHE A 117 -15.23 11.36 -3.27
C PHE A 117 -16.23 10.69 -4.23
N PRO A 118 -17.35 11.34 -4.59
CA PRO A 118 -18.36 10.75 -5.47
C PRO A 118 -17.85 10.37 -6.86
N GLU A 119 -16.82 11.09 -7.35
CA GLU A 119 -16.14 10.76 -8.59
C GLU A 119 -15.45 9.40 -8.51
N LEU A 120 -14.65 9.16 -7.46
CA LEU A 120 -13.98 7.88 -7.24
C LEU A 120 -14.97 6.73 -7.03
N GLN A 121 -16.11 6.98 -6.37
CA GLN A 121 -17.18 5.98 -6.28
C GLN A 121 -17.72 5.61 -7.67
N SER A 122 -18.00 6.62 -8.49
CA SER A 122 -18.53 6.41 -9.84
C SER A 122 -17.53 5.66 -10.73
N LEU A 123 -16.24 5.96 -10.59
CA LEU A 123 -15.17 5.27 -11.29
C LEU A 123 -15.04 3.82 -10.85
N TYR A 124 -15.01 3.56 -9.54
CA TYR A 124 -14.98 2.21 -8.99
C TYR A 124 -16.14 1.35 -9.51
N ASP A 125 -17.37 1.84 -9.40
CA ASP A 125 -18.56 1.09 -9.80
C ASP A 125 -18.52 0.76 -11.30
N ARG A 126 -18.11 1.73 -12.13
CA ARG A 126 -17.99 1.55 -13.59
C ARG A 126 -16.90 0.55 -13.94
N TRP A 127 -15.68 0.78 -13.44
CA TRP A 127 -14.52 -0.03 -13.78
C TRP A 127 -14.61 -1.46 -13.24
N LEU A 128 -15.23 -1.65 -12.07
CA LEU A 128 -15.53 -2.99 -11.57
C LEU A 128 -16.49 -3.69 -12.52
N SER A 129 -17.57 -3.04 -12.93
CA SER A 129 -18.54 -3.62 -13.87
C SER A 129 -17.91 -3.94 -15.24
N GLU A 130 -17.06 -3.07 -15.77
CA GLU A 130 -16.39 -3.25 -17.06
C GLU A 130 -15.35 -4.38 -16.97
N GLY A 131 -14.49 -4.32 -15.96
CA GLY A 131 -13.40 -5.27 -15.74
C GLY A 131 -13.88 -6.67 -15.40
N SER A 132 -15.02 -6.83 -14.73
CA SER A 132 -15.60 -8.16 -14.46
C SER A 132 -16.07 -8.89 -15.74
N GLY A 133 -16.25 -8.20 -16.86
CA GLY A 133 -16.74 -8.82 -18.09
C GLY A 133 -15.77 -9.83 -18.73
N SER A 134 -14.46 -9.60 -18.61
CA SER A 134 -13.41 -10.52 -19.07
C SER A 134 -12.05 -10.10 -18.51
N LEU A 135 -11.09 -11.03 -18.51
CA LEU A 135 -9.72 -10.71 -18.08
C LEU A 135 -9.07 -9.62 -18.96
N ASP A 136 -9.34 -9.64 -20.27
CA ASP A 136 -8.84 -8.62 -21.19
C ASP A 136 -9.45 -7.23 -20.87
N ALA A 137 -10.74 -7.18 -20.51
CA ALA A 137 -11.38 -5.94 -20.05
C ALA A 137 -10.82 -5.48 -18.71
N ALA A 138 -10.50 -6.39 -17.79
CA ALA A 138 -9.85 -6.05 -16.53
C ALA A 138 -8.47 -5.42 -16.75
N PHE A 139 -7.65 -5.94 -17.67
CA PHE A 139 -6.39 -5.31 -18.01
C PHE A 139 -6.56 -3.93 -18.66
N GLN A 140 -7.58 -3.75 -19.50
CA GLN A 140 -7.89 -2.44 -20.06
C GLN A 140 -8.29 -1.42 -18.98
N VAL A 141 -9.09 -1.85 -18.00
CA VAL A 141 -9.43 -1.04 -16.81
C VAL A 141 -8.18 -0.65 -16.03
N GLY A 142 -7.23 -1.58 -15.83
CA GLY A 142 -5.94 -1.28 -15.23
C GLY A 142 -5.18 -0.20 -16.00
N ILE A 143 -5.07 -0.32 -17.33
CA ILE A 143 -4.44 0.69 -18.19
C ILE A 143 -5.10 2.06 -18.01
N GLU A 144 -6.43 2.13 -18.09
CA GLU A 144 -7.16 3.40 -17.95
C GLU A 144 -6.96 4.07 -16.58
N LEU A 145 -6.89 3.27 -15.51
CA LEU A 145 -6.65 3.78 -14.17
C LEU A 145 -5.24 4.35 -14.08
N GLU A 146 -4.22 3.58 -14.49
CA GLU A 146 -2.82 4.02 -14.37
C GLU A 146 -2.50 5.23 -15.26
N GLU A 147 -3.08 5.34 -16.46
CA GLU A 147 -2.93 6.52 -17.31
C GLU A 147 -3.47 7.78 -16.63
N ARG A 148 -4.61 7.65 -15.93
CA ARG A 148 -5.21 8.76 -15.19
C ARG A 148 -4.38 9.14 -13.97
N ASP A 149 -3.96 8.15 -13.18
CA ASP A 149 -3.15 8.38 -11.98
C ASP A 149 -1.80 9.04 -12.34
N ILE A 150 -1.13 8.58 -13.39
CA ILE A 150 0.09 9.21 -13.93
C ILE A 150 -0.16 10.69 -14.29
N ALA A 151 -1.24 10.99 -15.01
CA ALA A 151 -1.54 12.35 -15.43
C ALA A 151 -1.83 13.28 -14.23
N ASP A 152 -2.57 12.79 -13.23
CA ASP A 152 -2.87 13.54 -12.02
C ASP A 152 -1.59 13.76 -11.19
N LEU A 153 -0.73 12.75 -11.03
CA LEU A 153 0.55 12.85 -10.32
C LEU A 153 1.53 13.81 -11.01
N GLU A 154 1.66 13.75 -12.33
CA GLU A 154 2.51 14.68 -13.11
C GLU A 154 2.06 16.13 -12.89
N ALA A 155 0.75 16.41 -12.97
CA ALA A 155 0.21 17.73 -12.71
C ALA A 155 0.51 18.21 -11.28
N MET A 156 0.31 17.36 -10.28
CA MET A 156 0.62 17.70 -8.88
C MET A 156 2.11 17.99 -8.66
N ILE A 157 3.00 17.24 -9.31
CA ILE A 157 4.47 17.41 -9.22
C ILE A 157 4.91 18.75 -9.82
N GLU A 158 4.31 19.15 -10.94
CA GLU A 158 4.60 20.43 -11.61
C GLU A 158 4.17 21.65 -10.77
N GLU A 159 3.08 21.52 -10.01
CA GLU A 159 2.49 22.62 -9.23
C GLU A 159 3.06 22.75 -7.82
N THR A 160 3.47 21.65 -7.18
CA THR A 160 3.88 21.65 -5.77
C THR A 160 5.29 22.19 -5.57
N ASP A 161 5.50 23.06 -4.57
CA ASP A 161 6.83 23.49 -4.10
C ASP A 161 7.28 22.73 -2.83
N GLN A 162 6.42 21.85 -2.32
CA GLN A 162 6.64 21.12 -1.07
C GLN A 162 7.53 19.90 -1.33
N ALA A 163 8.81 20.02 -1.02
CA ALA A 163 9.82 19.02 -1.39
C ALA A 163 9.53 17.59 -0.87
N ASP A 164 9.01 17.46 0.35
CA ASP A 164 8.63 16.15 0.91
C ASP A 164 7.38 15.56 0.25
N VAL A 165 6.40 16.40 -0.13
CA VAL A 165 5.26 15.98 -0.95
C VAL A 165 5.74 15.53 -2.32
N ARG A 166 6.53 16.34 -3.03
CA ARG A 166 7.09 16.00 -4.34
C ARG A 166 7.83 14.66 -4.33
N THR A 167 8.65 14.42 -3.30
CA THR A 167 9.39 13.16 -3.15
C THR A 167 8.48 11.93 -3.06
N VAL A 168 7.31 12.07 -2.45
CA VAL A 168 6.32 10.98 -2.39
C VAL A 168 5.63 10.83 -3.73
N LEU A 169 5.15 11.92 -4.33
CA LEU A 169 4.46 11.88 -5.63
C LEU A 169 5.35 11.28 -6.74
N GLU A 170 6.64 11.62 -6.78
CA GLU A 170 7.59 11.03 -7.75
C GLU A 170 7.76 9.51 -7.57
N ARG A 171 7.59 8.98 -6.35
CA ARG A 171 7.64 7.53 -6.09
C ARG A 171 6.36 6.84 -6.53
N LEU A 172 5.21 7.45 -6.28
CA LEU A 172 3.92 6.99 -6.77
C LEU A 172 3.96 6.95 -8.30
N LEU A 173 4.38 8.03 -8.94
CA LEU A 173 4.49 8.15 -10.40
C LEU A 173 5.33 7.02 -11.01
N ALA A 174 6.49 6.73 -10.43
CA ALA A 174 7.33 5.62 -10.87
C ALA A 174 6.65 4.25 -10.68
N GLY A 175 5.86 4.09 -9.62
CA GLY A 175 5.01 2.93 -9.38
C GLY A 175 3.93 2.77 -10.45
N SER A 176 3.13 3.80 -10.68
CA SER A 176 2.02 3.80 -11.64
C SER A 176 2.52 3.58 -13.08
N GLN A 177 3.67 4.14 -13.45
CA GLN A 177 4.33 3.84 -14.75
C GLN A 177 4.71 2.35 -14.90
N HIS A 178 5.16 1.72 -13.81
CA HIS A 178 5.46 0.29 -13.81
C HIS A 178 4.18 -0.56 -13.89
N HIS A 179 3.12 -0.15 -13.22
CA HIS A 179 1.81 -0.79 -13.28
C HIS A 179 1.22 -0.71 -14.69
N LEU A 180 1.24 0.47 -15.31
CA LEU A 180 0.81 0.69 -16.68
C LEU A 180 1.54 -0.24 -17.66
N THR A 181 2.86 -0.31 -17.54
CA THR A 181 3.68 -1.24 -18.32
C THR A 181 3.23 -2.69 -18.10
N THR A 182 2.98 -3.07 -16.86
CA THR A 182 2.55 -4.43 -16.50
C THR A 182 1.19 -4.78 -17.09
N TYR A 183 0.20 -3.90 -17.01
CA TYR A 183 -1.13 -4.13 -17.59
C TYR A 183 -1.10 -4.11 -19.11
N THR A 184 -0.30 -3.23 -19.72
CA THR A 184 -0.10 -3.19 -21.18
C THR A 184 0.51 -4.49 -21.70
N MET A 185 1.57 -4.98 -21.07
CA MET A 185 2.13 -6.29 -21.46
C MET A 185 1.12 -7.42 -21.24
N ALA A 186 0.37 -7.39 -20.13
CA ALA A 186 -0.62 -8.42 -19.82
C ALA A 186 -1.76 -8.46 -20.85
N SER A 187 -2.25 -7.30 -21.31
CA SER A 187 -3.30 -7.20 -22.33
C SER A 187 -2.83 -7.70 -23.70
N GLU A 188 -1.53 -7.59 -24.00
CA GLU A 188 -0.89 -8.15 -25.20
C GLU A 188 -0.56 -9.66 -25.08
N GLY A 189 -0.83 -10.27 -23.92
CA GLY A 189 -0.52 -11.67 -23.63
C GLY A 189 0.91 -11.93 -23.18
N GLY A 190 1.71 -10.88 -22.95
CA GLY A 190 3.03 -10.93 -22.34
C GLY A 190 2.93 -10.85 -20.82
N LEU A 191 3.04 -11.97 -20.11
CA LEU A 191 3.24 -11.94 -18.66
C LEU A 191 4.71 -12.24 -18.35
N PRO A 192 5.39 -11.46 -17.48
CA PRO A 192 6.67 -11.87 -16.92
C PRO A 192 6.47 -13.16 -16.11
N ASP A 193 6.95 -14.25 -16.67
CA ASP A 193 6.71 -15.64 -16.28
C ASP A 193 7.53 -16.04 -15.04
N GLY A 194 7.23 -15.45 -13.88
CA GLY A 194 7.92 -15.86 -12.64
C GLY A 194 7.66 -17.30 -12.17
N THR A 195 6.89 -18.11 -12.89
CA THR A 195 6.62 -19.53 -12.58
C THR A 195 6.10 -20.23 -13.82
N GLY A 196 6.92 -21.10 -14.42
CA GLY A 196 6.47 -22.10 -15.37
C GLY A 196 5.52 -23.08 -14.69
N ASP A 197 4.23 -22.76 -14.65
CA ASP A 197 3.16 -23.74 -14.65
C ASP A 197 1.89 -23.13 -15.29
N GLY A 198 1.84 -23.18 -16.62
CA GLY A 198 0.75 -23.90 -17.25
C GLY A 198 -0.68 -23.35 -17.20
N MET A 199 -0.95 -22.05 -17.06
CA MET A 199 -2.25 -21.50 -17.52
C MET A 199 -2.03 -20.72 -18.82
N ARG A 200 -1.93 -21.47 -19.92
CA ARG A 200 -2.03 -20.91 -21.27
C ARG A 200 -3.44 -20.33 -21.42
N TYR A 201 -3.59 -19.01 -21.31
CA TYR A 201 -4.76 -18.33 -21.87
C TYR A 201 -4.74 -18.59 -23.37
N ARG A 202 -5.59 -19.50 -23.82
CA ARG A 202 -5.73 -19.87 -25.23
C ARG A 202 -7.10 -19.39 -25.68
N PRO A 203 -7.18 -18.24 -26.38
CA PRO A 203 -8.46 -17.78 -26.88
C PRO A 203 -8.99 -18.76 -27.94
N GLY A 204 -10.29 -19.03 -27.85
CA GLY A 204 -11.15 -19.83 -28.73
C GLY A 204 -10.53 -20.61 -29.89
N ARG A 205 -10.43 -21.93 -29.75
CA ARG A 205 -10.24 -22.82 -30.91
C ARG A 205 -11.59 -23.06 -31.59
N HIS A 206 -11.84 -22.34 -32.68
CA HIS A 206 -12.86 -22.73 -33.66
C HIS A 206 -12.49 -24.10 -34.26
N ASN A 207 -13.50 -24.96 -34.41
CA ASN A 207 -13.40 -26.25 -35.08
C ASN A 207 -12.93 -26.06 -36.53
N GLY A 208 -11.72 -26.53 -36.84
CA GLY A 208 -11.20 -26.69 -38.20
C GLY A 208 -10.49 -28.03 -38.32
N PRO A 209 -10.71 -28.81 -39.40
CA PRO A 209 -10.32 -30.21 -39.44
C PRO A 209 -8.80 -30.39 -39.57
N MET A 210 -8.33 -31.49 -38.96
CA MET A 210 -6.97 -31.99 -39.05
C MET A 210 -6.54 -32.15 -40.51
N GLN A 211 -5.36 -31.62 -40.85
CA GLN A 211 -4.70 -31.94 -42.10
C GLN A 211 -3.22 -32.28 -41.83
N ASN A 212 -2.89 -33.54 -42.10
CA ASN A 212 -1.55 -34.11 -42.04
C ASN A 212 -0.65 -33.53 -43.15
N GLY A 213 0.62 -33.28 -42.84
CA GLY A 213 1.68 -33.05 -43.83
C GLY A 213 3.06 -32.83 -43.19
N PRO A 214 4.17 -33.21 -43.86
CA PRO A 214 5.26 -33.98 -43.25
C PRO A 214 6.64 -33.27 -43.23
N TRP A 215 7.64 -33.94 -42.63
CA TRP A 215 9.09 -33.61 -42.54
C TRP A 215 9.42 -32.55 -41.47
N GLY A 216 10.28 -32.76 -40.47
CA GLY A 216 11.26 -33.79 -40.16
C GLY A 216 12.51 -33.09 -39.61
N ASN A 217 12.88 -33.31 -38.34
CA ASN A 217 14.29 -33.38 -37.99
C ASN A 217 14.53 -34.11 -36.65
N VAL A 218 15.64 -34.80 -36.65
CA VAL A 218 16.19 -35.73 -35.67
C VAL A 218 16.93 -34.94 -34.60
N GLY A 219 16.72 -35.29 -33.33
CA GLY A 219 17.47 -34.77 -32.19
C GLY A 219 17.43 -35.79 -31.06
N GLN A 220 18.38 -36.71 -31.10
CA GLN A 220 18.53 -37.85 -30.20
C GLN A 220 19.58 -37.55 -29.12
N GLY A 221 19.27 -37.91 -27.87
CA GLY A 221 20.26 -38.20 -26.81
C GLY A 221 20.58 -37.02 -25.89
N GLY A 222 20.68 -37.18 -24.57
CA GLY A 222 20.63 -38.38 -23.77
C GLY A 222 20.50 -38.03 -22.28
N GLY A 223 19.74 -38.85 -21.57
CA GLY A 223 19.65 -38.78 -20.12
C GLY A 223 20.89 -39.32 -19.44
N THR A 224 21.14 -38.85 -18.22
CA THR A 224 21.78 -39.65 -17.17
C THR A 224 21.09 -39.33 -15.85
N GLY A 225 20.25 -40.25 -15.41
CA GLY A 225 19.87 -40.37 -14.01
C GLY A 225 20.68 -41.49 -13.36
N ARG A 226 21.19 -41.27 -12.15
CA ARG A 226 21.22 -42.25 -11.04
C ARG A 226 21.93 -41.70 -9.80
N GLY A 227 21.28 -41.85 -8.65
CA GLY A 227 21.89 -41.80 -7.32
C GLY A 227 20.82 -41.92 -6.23
N PRO A 228 20.84 -42.90 -5.31
CA PRO A 228 19.62 -43.43 -4.68
C PRO A 228 19.39 -42.99 -3.22
N GLY A 229 18.10 -42.94 -2.85
CA GLY A 229 17.52 -43.59 -1.66
C GLY A 229 17.89 -43.08 -0.25
N ASN A 230 16.86 -42.77 0.55
CA ASN A 230 16.39 -43.60 1.68
C ASN A 230 15.65 -42.73 2.72
N GLY A 231 14.47 -43.18 3.19
CA GLY A 231 13.91 -42.68 4.45
C GLY A 231 12.40 -42.45 4.47
N GLN A 232 11.62 -43.52 4.39
CA GLN A 232 10.25 -43.54 4.91
C GLN A 232 10.26 -43.18 6.39
N MET A 233 9.32 -42.35 6.88
CA MET A 233 8.56 -42.63 8.11
C MET A 233 7.17 -41.99 8.05
N LEU A 234 6.20 -42.83 8.37
CA LEU A 234 4.77 -42.58 8.52
C LEU A 234 4.48 -41.57 9.64
N ARG A 235 3.45 -40.73 9.47
CA ARG A 235 2.48 -40.50 10.56
C ARG A 235 1.13 -40.02 10.03
N GLN A 236 0.12 -40.58 10.68
CA GLN A 236 -1.32 -40.53 10.41
C GLN A 236 -1.92 -39.13 10.64
N SER A 237 -3.02 -38.87 9.93
CA SER A 237 -3.96 -37.74 10.09
C SER A 237 -4.61 -37.70 11.48
N PRO A 238 -5.23 -36.57 11.87
CA PRO A 238 -6.69 -36.46 11.64
C PRO A 238 -7.18 -35.06 11.24
N SER A 239 -8.45 -35.06 10.86
CA SER A 239 -9.36 -33.97 10.50
C SER A 239 -9.59 -32.93 11.60
N ASP A 240 -10.11 -31.77 11.18
CA ASP A 240 -11.20 -30.94 11.76
C ASP A 240 -10.91 -29.46 11.41
N GLU A 241 -11.64 -28.87 10.45
CA GLU A 241 -12.81 -27.99 10.61
C GLU A 241 -12.55 -26.61 11.23
N ASP A 242 -13.11 -25.61 10.55
CA ASP A 242 -13.42 -24.22 10.94
C ASP A 242 -12.30 -23.20 11.26
N GLY A 243 -12.35 -22.08 10.51
CA GLY A 243 -11.75 -20.83 10.94
C GLY A 243 -11.48 -19.82 9.83
N ILE A 244 -12.54 -19.15 9.35
CA ILE A 244 -12.42 -17.81 8.74
C ILE A 244 -11.66 -16.93 9.74
N ARG A 245 -10.52 -16.37 9.33
CA ARG A 245 -9.76 -15.39 10.13
C ARG A 245 -9.85 -14.02 9.47
N PRO A 246 -10.25 -12.97 10.21
CA PRO A 246 -10.16 -11.60 9.73
C PRO A 246 -8.69 -11.16 9.64
N TRP A 247 -8.35 -10.45 8.57
CA TRP A 247 -7.04 -9.84 8.37
C TRP A 247 -6.79 -8.79 9.44
N GLY A 248 -5.95 -9.12 10.41
CA GLY A 248 -5.36 -8.17 11.37
C GLY A 248 -3.92 -7.84 10.99
N PRO A 249 -3.39 -6.69 11.44
CA PRO A 249 -2.08 -6.20 11.00
C PRO A 249 -0.94 -7.05 11.58
N GLY A 250 -0.09 -7.58 10.69
CA GLY A 250 1.18 -8.24 11.04
C GLY A 250 2.31 -7.25 11.30
N PRO A 251 3.39 -7.68 11.99
CA PRO A 251 4.38 -6.78 12.58
C PRO A 251 5.32 -6.14 11.55
N SER A 252 5.64 -4.87 11.80
CA SER A 252 6.63 -4.06 11.11
C SER A 252 8.04 -4.64 11.25
N ALA A 253 8.54 -5.22 10.15
CA ALA A 253 9.94 -5.55 9.97
C ALA A 253 10.53 -4.60 8.91
N GLY A 254 11.53 -3.81 9.31
CA GLY A 254 12.19 -2.84 8.45
C GLY A 254 12.90 -3.50 7.26
N LEU A 255 12.76 -2.86 6.10
CA LEU A 255 13.55 -3.14 4.90
C LEU A 255 13.95 -1.80 4.29
N SER A 256 15.08 -1.29 4.77
CA SER A 256 15.94 -0.39 3.99
C SER A 256 16.76 -1.26 3.02
N ASP A 257 17.09 -0.70 1.85
CA ASP A 257 17.97 -1.26 0.82
C ASP A 257 17.45 -2.43 -0.01
N CYS A 258 16.78 -2.13 -1.12
CA CYS A 258 16.81 -2.98 -2.34
C CYS A 258 16.55 -2.25 -3.68
N TRP A 259 16.34 -0.92 -3.75
CA TRP A 259 15.95 -0.25 -5.00
C TRP A 259 16.73 1.05 -5.29
N LEU A 260 18.06 1.01 -5.23
CA LEU A 260 18.91 2.17 -5.62
C LEU A 260 20.17 1.76 -6.40
N ARG A 261 20.09 0.75 -7.28
CA ARG A 261 21.25 0.32 -8.08
C ARG A 261 20.93 -0.13 -9.50
N ASP A 262 20.11 0.64 -10.23
CA ASP A 262 19.93 0.38 -11.68
C ASP A 262 19.62 1.62 -12.54
N GLN A 263 20.02 2.82 -12.10
CA GLN A 263 19.75 4.08 -12.85
C GLN A 263 21.00 4.99 -12.98
N LEU A 264 22.22 4.43 -12.93
CA LEU A 264 23.46 5.23 -13.11
C LEU A 264 24.45 4.65 -14.14
N GLU A 265 24.01 3.77 -15.04
CA GLU A 265 24.83 3.28 -16.15
C GLU A 265 24.01 3.32 -17.44
N ASN A 266 23.81 4.50 -18.04
CA ASN A 266 23.48 4.68 -19.46
C ASN A 266 23.51 6.16 -19.87
N ASP A 267 24.57 6.89 -19.50
CA ASP A 267 24.80 8.24 -20.04
C ASP A 267 26.29 8.44 -20.34
N ASP A 268 26.81 7.66 -21.28
CA ASP A 268 28.05 7.96 -22.00
C ASP A 268 28.10 7.16 -23.31
N THR A 269 27.60 7.73 -24.41
CA THR A 269 28.23 7.67 -25.75
C THR A 269 27.39 8.44 -26.77
N SER A 270 27.81 9.66 -27.13
CA SER A 270 27.90 10.12 -28.52
C SER A 270 28.41 11.57 -28.58
N GLU A 271 29.72 11.72 -28.78
CA GLU A 271 30.29 12.72 -29.70
C GLU A 271 30.36 12.12 -31.11
#